data_AF-A0A9D4FVE4-F1
#
_entry.id   AF-A0A9D4FVE4-F1
#
_cell.length_a   1.000
_cell.length_b   1.000
_cell.length_c   1.000
_cell.angle_alpha   90.00
_cell.angle_beta   90.00
_cell.angle_gamma   90.00
#
_symmetry.space_group_name_H-M   'P 1'
#
loop_
_entity.id
_entity.type
_entity.pdbx_description
1 polymer ?
#
loop_
_entity_poly.entity_id
_entity_poly.type
_entity_poly.pdbx_seq_one_letter_code
_entity_poly.pdbx_strand_id
1 'polypeptide(L)' 'MDFTDCSDLLRHGFTANGVYTIYPSTLWRPLQVYCDQTTAGGGWTVIQRRQDGSENFTRPWID' A
#
# COMPACT_ATOMS: atom_id res chain seq x y z
N MET A 1 -5.20 6.36 -16.13
CA MET A 1 -5.30 4.92 -15.84
C MET A 1 -5.27 4.81 -14.35
N ASP A 2 -6.34 4.31 -13.77
CA ASP A 2 -6.50 4.24 -12.32
C ASP A 2 -6.16 2.81 -11.89
N PHE A 3 -5.15 2.66 -11.03
CA PHE A 3 -4.69 1.36 -10.56
C PHE A 3 -5.41 0.99 -9.27
N THR A 4 -5.99 -0.20 -9.19
CA THR A 4 -6.83 -0.61 -8.05
C THR A 4 -6.00 -0.89 -6.80
N ASP A 5 -4.80 -1.47 -6.98
CA ASP A 5 -3.90 -1.89 -5.92
C ASP A 5 -2.43 -1.98 -6.40
N CYS A 6 -1.53 -2.40 -5.50
CA CYS A 6 -0.11 -2.57 -5.82
C CYS A 6 0.17 -3.70 -6.82
N SER A 7 -0.69 -4.72 -6.92
CA SER A 7 -0.55 -5.77 -7.92
C SER A 7 -0.87 -5.25 -9.32
N ASP A 8 -1.88 -4.39 -9.48
CA ASP A 8 -2.20 -3.74 -10.75
C ASP A 8 -1.06 -2.82 -11.20
N LEU A 9 -0.47 -2.06 -10.26
CA LEU A 9 0.73 -1.28 -10.49
C LEU A 9 1.89 -2.17 -11.00
N LEU A 10 2.16 -3.30 -10.34
CA LEU A 10 3.24 -4.20 -10.75
C LEU A 10 3.06 -4.71 -12.18
N ARG A 11 1.84 -5.14 -12.53
CA ARG A 11 1.49 -5.62 -13.88
C ARG A 11 1.70 -4.57 -14.97
N HIS A 12 1.65 -3.28 -14.61
CA HIS A 12 1.89 -2.16 -15.52
C HIS A 12 3.33 -1.63 -15.47
N GLY A 13 4.26 -2.38 -14.87
CA GLY A 13 5.69 -2.08 -14.91
C GLY A 13 6.21 -1.23 -13.76
N PHE A 14 5.38 -0.91 -12.77
CA PHE A 14 5.82 -0.22 -11.56
C PHE A 14 6.46 -1.23 -10.59
N THR A 15 7.78 -1.43 -10.72
CA THR A 15 8.53 -2.49 -10.03
C THR A 15 9.33 -2.02 -8.81
N ALA A 16 9.30 -0.72 -8.50
CA ALA A 16 10.02 -0.17 -7.35
C ALA A 16 9.17 -0.18 -6.08
N ASN A 17 9.79 -0.44 -4.93
CA ASN A 17 9.13 -0.22 -3.64
C ASN A 17 8.90 1.27 -3.43
N GLY A 18 7.75 1.66 -2.89
CA GLY A 18 7.47 3.08 -2.68
C GLY A 18 6.02 3.38 -2.34
N VAL A 19 5.73 4.66 -2.11
CA VAL A 19 4.35 5.13 -1.94
C VAL A 19 3.73 5.42 -3.30
N TYR A 20 2.58 4.82 -3.56
CA TYR A 20 1.80 5.00 -4.78
C TYR A 20 0.37 5.43 -4.45
N THR A 21 -0.27 6.09 -5.41
CA THR A 21 -1.69 6.40 -5.36
C THR A 21 -2.47 5.28 -6.06
N ILE A 22 -3.42 4.68 -5.35
CA ILE A 22 -4.35 3.67 -5.88
C ILE A 22 -5.79 4.16 -5.80
N TYR A 23 -6.66 3.56 -6.59
CA TYR A 23 -8.08 3.89 -6.73
C TYR A 23 -8.92 2.62 -6.53
N PRO A 24 -9.09 2.15 -5.28
CA PRO A 24 -9.89 0.96 -5.01
C PRO A 24 -11.35 1.18 -5.42
N SER A 25 -11.94 0.24 -6.15
CA SER A 25 -13.31 0.38 -6.68
C SER A 25 -14.40 0.52 -5.60
N THR A 26 -14.11 0.07 -4.38
CA THR A 26 -15.01 0.18 -3.22
C THR A 26 -14.93 1.54 -2.53
N LEU A 27 -13.96 2.37 -2.88
CA LEU A 27 -13.74 3.68 -2.27
C LEU A 27 -14.00 4.78 -3.29
N TRP A 28 -14.66 5.83 -2.82
CA TRP A 28 -14.95 7.03 -3.59
C TRP A 28 -13.76 7.99 -3.68
N ARG A 29 -12.63 7.66 -3.04
CA ARG A 29 -11.42 8.49 -2.99
C ARG A 29 -10.16 7.65 -3.23
N PRO A 30 -9.12 8.24 -3.83
CA PRO A 30 -7.82 7.60 -3.92
C PRO A 30 -7.18 7.42 -2.55
N LEU A 31 -6.29 6.44 -2.44
CA LEU A 31 -5.48 6.19 -1.25
C LEU A 31 -4.00 6.23 -1.62
N GLN A 32 -3.18 6.80 -0.73
CA GLN A 32 -1.74 6.62 -0.77
C GLN A 32 -1.36 5.39 0.06
N VAL A 33 -0.73 4.42 -0.58
CA VAL A 33 -0.30 3.16 0.05
C VAL A 33 1.18 2.92 -0.23
N TYR A 34 1.84 2.22 0.68
CA TYR A 34 3.17 1.71 0.39
C TYR A 34 3.05 0.38 -0.37
N CYS A 35 3.62 0.31 -1.56
CA CYS A 35 3.74 -0.91 -2.34
C CYS A 35 5.13 -1.52 -2.14
N ASP A 36 5.14 -2.80 -1.75
CA ASP A 36 6.33 -3.64 -1.87
C ASP A 36 6.24 -4.45 -3.16
N GLN A 37 7.07 -4.07 -4.12
CA GLN A 37 7.14 -4.61 -5.46
C GLN A 37 8.29 -5.61 -5.65
N THR A 38 8.98 -5.97 -4.57
CA THR A 38 10.19 -6.78 -4.63
C THR A 38 10.12 -8.06 -3.80
N THR A 39 9.49 -8.00 -2.62
CA THR A 39 9.40 -9.15 -1.72
C THR A 39 8.49 -10.22 -2.29
N ALA A 40 8.98 -11.46 -2.36
CA ALA A 40 8.21 -12.64 -2.78
C ALA A 40 7.43 -12.46 -4.11
N GLY A 41 8.04 -11.76 -5.08
CA GLY A 41 7.42 -11.51 -6.38
C GLY A 41 6.64 -10.20 -6.50
N GLY A 42 6.55 -9.40 -5.42
CA GLY A 42 5.97 -8.06 -5.44
C GLY A 42 4.44 -8.03 -5.46
N GLY A 43 3.88 -6.85 -5.74
CA GLY A 43 2.43 -6.62 -5.80
C GLY A 43 1.77 -6.44 -4.43
N TRP A 44 2.55 -6.31 -3.36
CA TRP A 44 2.02 -6.23 -2.00
C TRP A 44 1.58 -4.81 -1.67
N THR A 45 0.29 -4.66 -1.37
CA THR A 45 -0.24 -3.46 -0.69
C THR A 45 -0.01 -3.60 0.80
N VAL A 46 0.91 -2.80 1.35
CA VAL A 46 1.24 -2.86 2.79
C VAL A 46 0.16 -2.14 3.59
N ILE A 47 -0.52 -2.87 4.47
CA ILE A 47 -1.58 -2.33 5.35
C ILE A 47 -1.08 -1.95 6.76
N GLN A 48 0.08 -2.49 7.19
CA GLN A 48 0.70 -2.17 8.48
C GLN A 48 2.21 -2.44 8.43
N ARG A 49 3.02 -1.57 9.05
CA ARG A 49 4.47 -1.78 9.21
C ARG A 49 4.96 -1.28 10.57
N ARG A 50 5.91 -2.01 11.17
CA ARG A 50 6.69 -1.61 12.36
C ARG A 50 8.17 -1.84 12.08
N GLN A 51 9.02 -0.89 12.44
CA GLN A 51 10.45 -0.97 12.13
C GLN A 51 11.39 -0.43 13.22
N ASP A 52 10.96 0.60 13.96
CA ASP A 52 11.84 1.35 14.87
C ASP A 52 11.17 1.73 16.20
N GLY A 53 9.89 1.38 16.39
CA GLY A 53 9.13 1.74 17.59
C GLY A 53 8.74 3.23 17.67
N SER A 54 8.83 3.98 16.56
CA SER A 54 8.43 5.39 16.47
C SER A 54 6.93 5.62 16.72
N GLU A 55 6.10 4.61 16.47
CA GLU A 55 4.66 4.68 16.60
C GLU A 55 4.15 3.77 17.73
N ASN A 56 3.26 4.30 18.57
CA ASN A 56 2.50 3.50 19.54
C ASN A 56 1.30 2.88 18.84
N PHE A 57 1.04 1.59 19.07
CA PHE A 57 -0.13 0.89 18.53
C PHE A 57 -1.12 0.44 19.61
N THR A 58 -0.83 0.73 20.88
CA THR A 58 -1.80 0.61 21.97
C THR A 58 -2.73 1.82 21.89
N ARG A 59 -3.78 1.69 21.09
CA ARG A 59 -4.71 2.78 20.75
C ARG A 59 -6.16 2.38 21.07
N PRO A 60 -7.05 3.34 21.36
CA PRO A 60 -8.46 3.06 21.59
C PRO A 60 -9.14 2.54 20.31
N TRP A 61 -10.29 1.90 20.46
CA TRP A 61 -11.02 1.27 19.34
C TRP A 61 -11.39 2.21 18.17
N ILE A 62 -11.58 3.50 18.45
CA ILE A 62 -12.04 4.46 17.43
C ILE A 62 -10.88 5.05 16.61
N ASP A 63 -9.64 4.65 16.91
CA ASP A 63 -8.48 4.92 16.07
C ASP A 63 -8.21 3.74 15.14
#